data_AF-G9QQX4-F1
#
_entry.id   AF-G9QQX4-F1
#
_cell.length_a   1.000
_cell.length_b   1.000
_cell.length_c   1.000
_cell.angle_alpha   90.00
_cell.angle_beta   90.00
_cell.angle_gamma   90.00
#
_symmetry.space_group_name_H-M   'P 1'
#
loop_
_entity.id
_entity.type
_entity.pdbx_description
1 polymer ?
#
loop_
_entity_poly.entity_id
_entity_poly.type
_entity_poly.pdbx_seq_one_letter_code
_entity_poly.pdbx_strand_id
1 'polypeptide(L)'
;YALGFMGMTRRLYTYGWDRGWASLNFVSTIGAFLMGIGFIFQAVQIIYSIKHGEKDTTGDPWNGRTLEWSIPSPAPHYNFAVVPYAPEQDAWWEMKKKMQDPDYKKEKVELEPIHMPKNTGIPFIMSFFWFIAGFGFTFEWVWMIVVGLIGVAATMFARSFQYDDDYYIPVEEIKETESAMGRVV
;
A
#
# COMPACT_ATOMS: atom_id res chain seq x y z
N TYR A 1 -9.31 29.40 13.65
CA TYR A 1 -10.26 29.59 14.75
C TYR A 1 -10.73 31.04 14.90
N ALA A 2 -9.84 31.99 15.24
CA ALA A 2 -10.22 33.40 15.48
C ALA A 2 -11.04 34.05 14.34
N LEU A 3 -10.66 33.85 13.08
CA LEU A 3 -11.42 34.37 11.93
C LEU A 3 -12.89 33.90 11.89
N GLY A 4 -13.16 32.65 12.31
CA GLY A 4 -14.52 32.13 12.37
C GLY A 4 -15.36 32.82 13.45
N PHE A 5 -14.76 33.11 14.62
CA PHE A 5 -15.40 33.89 15.68
C PHE A 5 -15.62 35.36 15.28
N MET A 6 -14.78 35.90 14.40
CA MET A 6 -14.94 37.24 13.82
C MET A 6 -15.97 37.30 12.68
N GLY A 7 -16.70 36.21 12.42
CA GLY A 7 -17.78 36.16 11.44
C GLY A 7 -17.34 35.92 9.99
N MET A 8 -16.08 35.49 9.75
CA MET A 8 -15.63 35.13 8.40
C MET A 8 -16.24 33.78 7.99
N THR A 9 -17.11 33.79 6.97
CA THR A 9 -17.70 32.56 6.40
C THR A 9 -16.76 31.89 5.39
N ARG A 10 -16.85 30.56 5.25
CA ARG A 10 -16.09 29.79 4.25
C ARG A 10 -16.50 30.11 2.81
N ARG A 11 -15.64 29.78 1.85
CA ARG A 11 -15.86 29.92 0.39
C ARG A 11 -15.97 31.37 -0.11
N LEU A 12 -15.36 32.32 0.61
CA LEU A 12 -15.14 33.68 0.14
C LEU A 12 -13.72 33.80 -0.44
N TYR A 13 -13.61 34.26 -1.68
CA TYR A 13 -12.31 34.42 -2.35
C TYR A 13 -11.63 35.76 -2.04
N THR A 14 -12.39 36.76 -1.60
CA THR A 14 -11.89 38.09 -1.23
C THR A 14 -12.66 38.64 -0.02
N TYR A 15 -12.05 39.58 0.69
CA TYR A 15 -12.63 40.27 1.84
C TYR A 15 -12.23 41.75 1.83
N GLY A 16 -13.11 42.61 2.37
CA GLY A 16 -12.86 44.04 2.48
C GLY A 16 -11.77 44.36 3.52
N TRP A 17 -11.02 45.44 3.28
CA TRP A 17 -9.93 45.89 4.16
C TRP A 17 -10.44 46.43 5.51
N ASP A 18 -11.70 46.84 5.56
CA ASP A 18 -12.44 47.37 6.72
C ASP A 18 -12.82 46.30 7.76
N ARG A 19 -12.77 45.01 7.39
CA ARG A 19 -13.25 43.89 8.23
C ARG A 19 -12.26 43.43 9.31
N GLY A 20 -11.01 43.89 9.29
CA GLY A 20 -9.99 43.49 10.25
C GLY A 20 -9.48 42.04 10.12
N TRP A 21 -9.87 41.32 9.05
CA TRP A 21 -9.50 39.91 8.84
C TRP A 21 -8.12 39.71 8.18
N ALA A 22 -7.49 40.78 7.70
CA ALA A 22 -6.30 40.71 6.85
C ALA A 22 -5.09 40.07 7.56
N SER A 23 -4.82 40.47 8.80
CA SER A 23 -3.65 39.98 9.57
C SER A 23 -3.73 38.48 9.85
N LEU A 24 -4.88 38.00 10.30
CA LEU A 24 -5.09 36.59 10.61
C LEU A 24 -5.10 35.71 9.35
N ASN A 25 -5.66 36.20 8.24
CA ASN A 25 -5.55 35.51 6.96
C ASN A 25 -4.10 35.45 6.47
N PHE A 26 -3.34 36.53 6.64
CA PHE A 26 -1.92 36.55 6.28
C PHE A 26 -1.11 35.52 7.07
N VAL A 27 -1.31 35.42 8.40
CA VAL A 27 -0.68 34.39 9.23
C VAL A 27 -1.10 32.99 8.77
N SER A 28 -2.37 32.77 8.45
CA SER A 28 -2.85 31.50 7.91
C SER A 28 -2.18 31.14 6.58
N THR A 29 -1.96 32.12 5.71
CA THR A 29 -1.26 31.96 4.44
C THR A 29 0.21 31.59 4.65
N ILE A 30 0.90 32.22 5.61
CA ILE A 30 2.27 31.83 5.98
C ILE A 30 2.30 30.36 6.43
N GLY A 31 1.35 29.96 7.29
CA GLY A 31 1.22 28.56 7.71
C GLY A 31 1.03 27.60 6.53
N ALA A 32 0.23 27.98 5.54
CA ALA A 32 0.04 27.19 4.32
C ALA A 32 1.35 27.05 3.51
N PHE A 33 2.13 28.12 3.36
CA PHE A 33 3.45 28.04 2.72
C PHE A 33 4.43 27.16 3.51
N LEU A 34 4.42 27.22 4.84
CA LEU A 34 5.25 26.34 5.68
C LEU A 34 4.88 24.86 5.51
N MET A 35 3.58 24.54 5.40
CA MET A 35 3.15 23.17 5.07
C MET A 35 3.64 22.75 3.67
N GLY A 36 3.62 23.66 2.69
CA GLY A 36 4.21 23.42 1.37
C GLY A 36 5.70 23.09 1.41
N ILE A 37 6.47 23.81 2.25
CA ILE A 37 7.89 23.50 2.49
C ILE A 37 8.05 22.13 3.16
N GLY A 38 7.18 21.78 4.12
CA GLY A 38 7.16 20.45 4.75
C GLY A 38 6.98 19.32 3.72
N PHE A 39 6.10 19.50 2.73
CA PHE A 39 5.93 18.53 1.65
C PHE A 39 7.19 18.38 0.79
N ILE A 40 7.92 19.48 0.53
CA ILE A 40 9.20 19.41 -0.18
C ILE A 40 10.20 18.56 0.60
N PHE A 41 10.32 18.77 1.91
CA PHE A 41 11.19 17.93 2.75
C PHE A 41 10.79 16.46 2.71
N GLN A 42 9.50 16.15 2.76
CA GLN A 42 9.01 14.77 2.63
C GLN A 42 9.40 14.14 1.29
N ALA A 43 9.25 14.87 0.19
CA ALA A 43 9.64 14.39 -1.14
C ALA A 43 11.15 14.17 -1.25
N VAL A 44 11.95 15.11 -0.75
CA VAL A 44 13.43 14.99 -0.72
C VAL A 44 13.86 13.79 0.12
N GLN A 45 13.23 13.55 1.28
CA GLN A 45 13.52 12.40 2.13
C GLN A 45 13.25 11.08 1.41
N ILE A 46 12.12 10.95 0.69
CA ILE A 46 11.79 9.76 -0.09
C ILE A 46 12.82 9.54 -1.21
N ILE A 47 13.15 10.59 -1.98
CA ILE A 47 14.14 10.51 -3.07
C ILE A 47 15.53 10.12 -2.54
N TYR A 48 15.94 10.73 -1.42
CA TYR A 48 17.21 10.42 -0.78
C TYR A 48 17.25 8.97 -0.29
N SER A 49 16.16 8.49 0.33
CA SER A 49 16.01 7.11 0.82
C SER A 49 16.08 6.09 -0.32
N ILE A 50 15.45 6.34 -1.46
CA ILE A 50 15.52 5.44 -2.63
C ILE A 50 16.97 5.34 -3.16
N LYS A 51 17.73 6.45 -3.13
CA LYS A 51 19.07 6.51 -3.72
C LYS A 51 20.19 6.03 -2.79
N HIS A 52 20.07 6.28 -1.48
CA HIS A 52 21.15 6.05 -0.51
C HIS A 52 20.72 5.21 0.71
N GLY A 53 19.49 4.67 0.72
CA GLY A 53 19.00 3.87 1.83
C GLY A 53 19.79 2.58 2.00
N GLU A 54 20.21 2.30 3.24
CA GLU A 54 20.76 1.00 3.62
C GLU A 54 19.63 -0.04 3.67
N LYS A 55 19.92 -1.24 3.15
CA LYS A 55 18.95 -2.33 3.14
C LYS A 55 19.01 -3.05 4.48
N ASP A 56 17.84 -3.26 5.07
CA ASP A 56 17.71 -4.15 6.22
C ASP A 56 17.97 -5.61 5.79
N THR A 57 18.76 -6.32 6.58
CA THR A 57 19.12 -7.73 6.37
C THR A 57 18.47 -8.65 7.40
N THR A 58 17.77 -8.10 8.39
CA THR A 58 17.22 -8.85 9.52
C THR A 58 15.74 -9.19 9.37
N GLY A 59 14.96 -8.34 8.69
CA GLY A 59 13.50 -8.39 8.66
C GLY A 59 12.84 -7.62 9.81
N ASP A 60 13.59 -7.25 10.85
CA ASP A 60 13.07 -6.57 12.05
C ASP A 60 13.98 -5.39 12.50
N PRO A 61 14.05 -4.30 11.73
CA PRO A 61 14.92 -3.16 12.03
C PRO A 61 14.49 -2.38 13.28
N TRP A 62 13.25 -2.58 13.77
CA TRP A 62 12.68 -1.82 14.88
C TRP A 62 12.36 -2.66 16.12
N ASN A 63 12.68 -3.95 16.11
CA ASN A 63 12.25 -4.90 17.14
C ASN A 63 10.71 -4.88 17.32
N GLY A 64 9.97 -4.98 16.21
CA GLY A 64 8.51 -4.94 16.14
C GLY A 64 7.82 -6.14 16.81
N ARG A 65 6.52 -6.04 17.03
CA ARG A 65 5.75 -7.01 17.85
C ARG A 65 4.89 -7.99 17.05
N THR A 66 4.62 -7.63 15.81
CA THR A 66 3.63 -8.22 14.92
C THR A 66 4.30 -9.04 13.82
N LEU A 67 3.53 -9.86 13.11
CA LEU A 67 4.06 -10.90 12.21
C LEU A 67 4.75 -10.36 10.95
N GLU A 68 4.49 -9.11 10.56
CA GLU A 68 5.20 -8.48 9.43
C GLU A 68 6.70 -8.32 9.70
N TRP A 69 7.11 -8.28 10.97
CA TRP A 69 8.53 -8.26 11.38
C TRP A 69 9.13 -9.65 11.50
N SER A 70 8.33 -10.69 11.21
CA SER A 70 8.77 -12.07 11.20
C SER A 70 9.10 -12.58 9.81
N ILE A 71 9.04 -11.75 8.77
CA ILE A 71 9.40 -12.09 7.38
C ILE A 71 10.67 -11.33 6.95
N PRO A 72 11.43 -11.85 5.97
CA PRO A 72 12.63 -11.16 5.51
C PRO A 72 12.31 -9.83 4.80
N SER A 73 13.32 -8.97 4.68
CA SER A 73 13.23 -7.70 3.97
C SER A 73 14.07 -7.75 2.69
N PRO A 74 13.47 -7.66 1.48
CA PRO A 74 12.05 -7.53 1.21
C PRO A 74 11.26 -8.84 1.41
N ALA A 75 9.95 -8.71 1.63
CA ALA A 75 9.05 -9.84 1.80
C ALA A 75 9.05 -10.75 0.55
N PRO A 76 8.98 -12.09 0.72
CA PRO A 76 8.73 -13.01 -0.39
C PRO A 76 7.35 -12.74 -0.99
N HIS A 77 7.16 -13.07 -2.27
CA HIS A 77 5.88 -12.86 -2.95
C HIS A 77 4.72 -13.70 -2.36
N TYR A 78 5.03 -14.80 -1.68
CA TYR A 78 4.08 -15.62 -0.92
C TYR A 78 3.92 -15.19 0.54
N ASN A 79 4.63 -14.14 0.99
CA ASN A 79 4.75 -13.68 2.38
C ASN A 79 5.32 -14.74 3.34
N PHE A 80 4.51 -15.73 3.73
CA PHE A 80 4.86 -16.77 4.69
C PHE A 80 4.92 -18.14 3.99
N ALA A 81 6.05 -18.83 4.11
CA ALA A 81 6.18 -20.20 3.59
C ALA A 81 5.24 -21.20 4.31
N VAL A 82 4.93 -20.93 5.58
CA VAL A 82 4.00 -21.68 6.41
C VAL A 82 3.10 -20.68 7.11
N VAL A 83 1.79 -20.92 7.10
CA VAL A 83 0.82 -20.06 7.79
C VAL A 83 1.15 -20.00 9.28
N PRO A 84 1.44 -18.82 9.85
CA PRO A 84 1.82 -18.71 11.25
C PRO A 84 0.62 -18.97 12.16
N TYR A 85 0.85 -19.75 13.22
CA TYR A 85 -0.12 -19.90 14.30
C TYR A 85 -0.02 -18.73 15.27
N ALA A 86 -1.08 -17.93 15.37
CA ALA A 86 -1.13 -16.70 16.15
C ALA A 86 -2.20 -16.77 17.26
N PRO A 87 -1.92 -17.40 18.41
CA PRO A 87 -2.88 -17.50 19.51
C PRO A 87 -3.03 -16.19 20.30
N GLU A 88 -2.07 -15.29 20.19
CA GLU A 88 -2.01 -14.03 20.92
C GLU A 88 -1.97 -12.84 19.95
N GLN A 89 -2.39 -11.66 20.42
CA GLN A 89 -2.41 -10.44 19.61
C GLN A 89 -1.01 -10.05 19.10
N ASP A 90 0.01 -10.21 19.94
CA ASP A 90 1.41 -9.92 19.60
C ASP A 90 2.20 -11.23 19.39
N ALA A 91 1.74 -12.06 18.46
CA ALA A 91 2.28 -13.39 18.23
C ALA A 91 3.80 -13.41 18.01
N TRP A 92 4.36 -12.45 17.25
CA TRP A 92 5.80 -12.39 17.00
C TRP A 92 6.60 -11.99 18.25
N TRP A 93 6.06 -11.10 19.08
CA TRP A 93 6.72 -10.70 20.33
C TRP A 93 6.87 -11.87 21.31
N GLU A 94 5.82 -12.67 21.46
CA GLU A 94 5.85 -13.85 22.33
C GLU A 94 6.71 -14.96 21.73
N MET A 95 6.73 -15.12 20.40
CA MET A 95 7.67 -16.00 19.72
C MET A 95 9.12 -15.58 20.00
N LYS A 96 9.46 -14.28 19.95
CA LYS A 96 10.80 -13.79 20.28
C LYS A 96 11.20 -14.08 21.72
N LYS A 97 10.28 -13.93 22.69
CA LYS A 97 10.55 -14.31 24.09
C LYS A 97 10.80 -15.80 24.23
N LYS A 98 10.00 -16.64 23.56
CA LYS A 98 10.20 -18.09 23.54
C LYS A 98 11.55 -18.46 22.91
N MET A 99 11.95 -17.79 21.83
CA MET A 99 13.26 -17.99 21.17
C MET A 99 14.46 -17.63 22.05
N GLN A 100 14.29 -16.82 23.11
CA GLN A 100 15.34 -16.51 24.08
C GLN A 100 15.53 -17.61 25.13
N ASP A 101 14.56 -18.52 25.28
CA ASP A 101 14.66 -19.66 26.18
C ASP A 101 15.67 -20.69 25.61
N PRO A 102 16.71 -21.09 26.37
CA PRO A 102 17.70 -22.08 25.91
C PRO A 102 17.09 -23.42 25.46
N ASP A 103 15.93 -23.79 26.00
CA ASP A 103 15.25 -25.05 25.68
C ASP A 103 14.37 -24.96 24.42
N TYR A 104 14.24 -23.77 23.81
CA TYR A 104 13.44 -23.58 22.60
C TYR A 104 14.04 -24.28 21.38
N LYS A 105 13.29 -25.23 20.83
CA LYS A 105 13.62 -25.90 19.58
C LYS A 105 12.64 -25.43 18.50
N LYS A 106 13.18 -24.87 17.42
CA LYS A 106 12.40 -24.52 16.24
C LYS A 106 11.78 -25.80 15.67
N GLU A 107 10.46 -25.85 15.59
CA GLU A 107 9.75 -26.94 14.96
C GLU A 107 10.09 -26.97 13.46
N LYS A 108 10.47 -28.15 12.97
CA LYS A 108 10.66 -28.38 11.53
C LYS A 108 9.27 -28.59 10.93
N VAL A 109 8.79 -27.60 10.20
CA VAL A 109 7.52 -27.72 9.50
C VAL A 109 7.77 -28.24 8.10
N GLU A 110 6.96 -29.20 7.66
CA GLU A 110 6.99 -29.69 6.29
C GLU A 110 6.49 -28.59 5.35
N LEU A 111 7.29 -28.29 4.32
CA LEU A 111 6.92 -27.31 3.31
C LEU A 111 6.01 -27.96 2.28
N GLU A 112 4.88 -27.32 2.03
CA GLU A 112 3.90 -27.72 1.01
C GLU A 112 3.96 -26.76 -0.18
N PRO A 113 3.56 -27.21 -1.39
CA PRO A 113 3.43 -26.32 -2.54
C PRO A 113 2.40 -25.21 -2.26
N ILE A 114 2.76 -23.95 -2.53
CA ILE A 114 1.91 -22.79 -2.27
C ILE A 114 1.13 -22.43 -3.53
N HIS A 115 -0.19 -22.36 -3.42
CA HIS A 115 -1.08 -21.86 -4.48
C HIS A 115 -1.01 -20.33 -4.56
N MET A 116 -0.81 -19.79 -5.77
CA MET A 116 -0.72 -18.35 -6.01
C MET A 116 -1.54 -17.92 -7.24
N PRO A 117 -2.17 -16.74 -7.20
CA PRO A 117 -2.86 -16.19 -8.35
C PRO A 117 -1.88 -15.61 -9.38
N LYS A 118 -2.23 -15.73 -10.66
CA LYS A 118 -1.51 -15.13 -11.79
C LYS A 118 -1.87 -13.65 -11.95
N ASN A 119 -0.92 -12.87 -12.46
CA ASN A 119 -1.17 -11.48 -12.85
C ASN A 119 -2.06 -11.43 -14.10
N THR A 120 -3.07 -10.55 -14.08
CA THR A 120 -3.98 -10.32 -15.22
C THR A 120 -4.00 -8.83 -15.60
N GLY A 121 -3.92 -8.55 -16.90
CA GLY A 121 -4.04 -7.19 -17.44
C GLY A 121 -5.49 -6.71 -17.60
N ILE A 122 -6.48 -7.60 -17.45
CA ILE A 122 -7.89 -7.27 -17.68
C ILE A 122 -8.39 -6.12 -16.80
N PRO A 123 -8.11 -6.08 -15.47
CA PRO A 123 -8.57 -4.97 -14.62
C PRO A 123 -8.06 -3.60 -15.09
N PHE A 124 -6.84 -3.54 -15.62
CA PHE A 124 -6.27 -2.31 -16.16
C PHE A 124 -7.01 -1.85 -17.43
N ILE A 125 -7.24 -2.76 -18.37
CA ILE A 125 -8.00 -2.47 -19.61
C ILE A 125 -9.45 -2.08 -19.27
N MET A 126 -10.08 -2.79 -18.34
CA MET A 126 -11.44 -2.48 -17.89
C MET A 126 -11.52 -1.09 -17.24
N SER A 127 -10.52 -0.71 -16.44
CA SER A 127 -10.42 0.63 -15.83
C SER A 127 -10.31 1.74 -16.88
N PHE A 128 -9.60 1.47 -17.98
CA PHE A 128 -9.52 2.39 -19.11
C PHE A 128 -10.89 2.60 -19.81
N PHE A 129 -11.68 1.54 -19.99
CA PHE A 129 -13.04 1.67 -20.53
C PHE A 129 -14.00 2.37 -19.55
N TRP A 130 -13.86 2.13 -18.24
CA TRP A 130 -14.57 2.90 -17.23
C TRP A 130 -14.22 4.38 -17.26
N PHE A 131 -12.95 4.71 -17.50
CA PHE A 131 -12.53 6.10 -17.69
C PHE A 131 -13.20 6.74 -18.92
N ILE A 132 -13.26 6.04 -20.06
CA ILE A 132 -13.97 6.51 -21.26
C ILE A 132 -15.45 6.74 -20.98
N ALA A 133 -16.12 5.78 -20.31
CA ALA A 133 -17.53 5.90 -19.95
C ALA A 133 -17.76 7.09 -19.00
N GLY A 134 -16.93 7.23 -17.96
CA GLY A 134 -17.01 8.33 -16.99
C GLY A 134 -16.80 9.70 -17.63
N PHE A 135 -15.85 9.81 -18.57
CA PHE A 135 -15.68 11.01 -19.38
C PHE A 135 -16.94 11.31 -20.20
N GLY A 136 -17.49 10.28 -20.86
CA GLY A 136 -18.75 10.40 -21.61
C GLY A 136 -19.93 10.90 -20.76
N PHE A 137 -20.11 10.36 -19.55
CA PHE A 137 -21.14 10.82 -18.61
C PHE A 137 -20.95 12.27 -18.16
N THR A 138 -19.70 12.69 -17.96
CA THR A 138 -19.37 14.05 -17.51
C THR A 138 -19.70 15.11 -18.55
N PHE A 139 -19.50 14.81 -19.84
CA PHE A 139 -19.69 15.74 -20.96
C PHE A 139 -20.95 15.49 -21.79
N GLU A 140 -21.83 14.59 -21.35
CA GLU A 140 -23.05 14.18 -22.07
C GLU A 140 -22.78 13.58 -23.47
N TRP A 141 -21.60 13.01 -23.69
CA TRP A 141 -21.22 12.42 -24.97
C TRP A 141 -21.65 10.97 -25.06
N VAL A 142 -22.86 10.76 -25.56
CA VAL A 142 -23.53 9.45 -25.64
C VAL A 142 -22.68 8.39 -26.35
N TRP A 143 -21.98 8.74 -27.42
CA TRP A 143 -21.16 7.78 -28.15
C TRP A 143 -20.00 7.21 -27.31
N MET A 144 -19.35 8.03 -26.46
CA MET A 144 -18.30 7.57 -25.55
C MET A 144 -18.86 6.71 -24.44
N ILE A 145 -20.06 7.05 -23.92
CA ILE A 145 -20.76 6.24 -22.92
C ILE A 145 -20.99 4.84 -23.49
N VAL A 146 -21.56 4.76 -24.69
CA VAL A 146 -21.86 3.48 -25.35
C VAL A 146 -20.57 2.68 -25.60
N VAL A 147 -19.53 3.31 -26.17
CA VAL A 147 -18.24 2.63 -26.42
C VAL A 147 -17.59 2.16 -25.11
N GLY A 148 -17.56 2.99 -24.08
CA GLY A 148 -16.99 2.65 -22.78
C GLY A 148 -17.73 1.50 -22.09
N LEU A 149 -19.06 1.54 -22.06
CA LEU A 149 -19.87 0.47 -21.45
C LEU A 149 -19.78 -0.85 -22.24
N ILE A 150 -19.74 -0.79 -23.58
CA ILE A 150 -19.49 -1.97 -24.41
C ILE A 150 -18.09 -2.53 -24.11
N GLY A 151 -17.07 -1.70 -23.97
CA GLY A 151 -15.71 -2.12 -23.61
C GLY A 151 -15.64 -2.78 -22.24
N VAL A 152 -16.37 -2.25 -21.24
CA VAL A 152 -16.49 -2.89 -19.92
C VAL A 152 -17.19 -4.25 -20.04
N ALA A 153 -18.33 -4.33 -20.73
CA ALA A 153 -19.06 -5.58 -20.92
C ALA A 153 -18.21 -6.63 -21.66
N ALA A 154 -17.49 -6.22 -22.71
CA ALA A 154 -16.60 -7.09 -23.47
C ALA A 154 -15.42 -7.60 -22.64
N THR A 155 -14.80 -6.74 -21.83
CA THR A 155 -13.69 -7.15 -20.94
C THR A 155 -14.17 -8.06 -19.81
N MET A 156 -15.36 -7.84 -19.25
CA MET A 156 -15.99 -8.75 -18.30
C MET A 156 -16.29 -10.11 -18.93
N PHE A 157 -16.84 -10.10 -20.14
CA PHE A 157 -17.11 -11.32 -20.89
C PHE A 157 -15.82 -12.08 -21.18
N ALA A 158 -14.78 -11.42 -21.69
CA ALA A 158 -13.46 -12.02 -21.92
C ALA A 158 -12.87 -12.62 -20.63
N ARG A 159 -13.02 -11.94 -19.49
CA ARG A 159 -12.58 -12.45 -18.18
C ARG A 159 -13.29 -13.74 -17.78
N SER A 160 -14.58 -13.89 -18.10
CA SER A 160 -15.32 -15.10 -17.74
C SER A 160 -14.82 -16.38 -18.42
N PHE A 161 -14.05 -16.27 -19.50
CA PHE A 161 -13.40 -17.42 -20.16
C PHE A 161 -11.96 -17.65 -19.72
N GLN A 162 -11.43 -16.86 -18.79
CA GLN A 162 -10.13 -17.12 -18.19
C GLN A 162 -10.30 -18.10 -17.02
N TYR A 163 -9.94 -19.36 -17.27
CA TYR A 163 -9.98 -20.44 -16.27
C TYR A 163 -8.61 -20.81 -15.70
N ASP A 164 -7.52 -20.31 -16.33
CA ASP A 164 -6.15 -20.53 -15.88
C ASP A 164 -5.65 -19.28 -15.14
N ASP A 165 -6.12 -19.11 -13.90
CA ASP A 165 -5.87 -17.93 -13.07
C ASP A 165 -4.87 -18.18 -11.94
N ASP A 166 -4.40 -19.41 -11.78
CA ASP A 166 -3.52 -19.82 -10.69
C ASP A 166 -2.29 -20.61 -11.14
N TYR A 167 -1.33 -20.72 -10.23
CA TYR A 167 -0.16 -21.58 -10.34
C TYR A 167 0.28 -22.04 -8.96
N TYR A 168 1.11 -23.08 -8.90
CA TYR A 168 1.71 -23.55 -7.66
C TYR A 168 3.21 -23.26 -7.67
N ILE A 169 3.71 -22.77 -6.54
CA ILE A 169 5.14 -22.63 -6.28
C ILE A 169 5.64 -23.97 -5.73
N PRO A 170 6.63 -24.61 -6.37
CA PRO A 170 7.18 -25.87 -5.90
C PRO A 170 7.97 -25.69 -4.59
N VAL A 171 8.03 -26.75 -3.79
CA VAL A 171 8.71 -26.76 -2.49
C VAL A 171 10.20 -26.47 -2.63
N GLU A 172 10.81 -26.89 -3.73
CA GLU A 172 12.20 -26.64 -4.06
C GLU A 172 12.51 -25.15 -4.19
N GLU A 173 11.64 -24.39 -4.86
CA GLU A 173 11.77 -22.94 -5.04
C GLU A 173 11.59 -22.19 -3.71
N ILE A 174 10.66 -22.64 -2.86
CA ILE A 174 10.47 -22.08 -1.51
C ILE A 174 11.73 -22.29 -0.67
N LYS A 175 12.30 -23.50 -0.68
CA LYS A 175 13.55 -23.80 0.04
C LYS A 175 14.72 -22.97 -0.45
N GLU A 176 14.85 -22.80 -1.76
CA GLU A 176 15.89 -21.96 -2.35
C GLU A 176 15.72 -20.50 -1.90
N THR A 177 14.50 -19.97 -1.98
CA THR A 177 14.18 -18.59 -1.59
C THR A 177 14.46 -18.32 -0.10
N GLU A 178 13.98 -19.19 0.79
CA GLU A 178 14.20 -19.05 2.23
C GLU A 178 15.69 -19.19 2.60
N SER A 179 16.40 -20.13 1.96
CA SER A 179 17.84 -20.32 2.20
C SER A 179 18.67 -19.12 1.71
N ALA A 180 18.33 -18.52 0.57
CA ALA A 180 18.95 -17.29 0.07
C ALA A 180 18.72 -16.10 1.02
N MET A 181 17.59 -16.08 1.71
CA MET A 181 17.23 -15.05 2.69
C MET A 181 17.77 -15.32 4.11
N GLY A 182 18.65 -16.33 4.27
CA GLY A 182 19.29 -16.65 5.54
C GLY A 182 18.39 -17.39 6.54
N ARG A 183 17.23 -17.88 6.09
CA ARG A 183 16.29 -18.66 6.89
C ARG A 183 16.35 -20.10 6.44
N VAL A 184 17.19 -20.90 7.10
CA VAL A 184 17.16 -22.34 6.89
C VAL A 184 15.86 -22.86 7.52
N VAL A 185 14.92 -23.27 6.66
CA VAL A 185 13.72 -24.04 7.05
C VAL A 185 14.13 -25.48 7.26
#